data_AF-A0A1V5T6T3-F1
#
_entry.id   AF-A0A1V5T6T3-F1
#
_cell.length_a   1.000
_cell.length_b   1.000
_cell.length_c   1.000
_cell.angle_alpha   90.00
_cell.angle_beta   90.00
_cell.angle_gamma   90.00
#
_symmetry.space_group_name_H-M   'P 1'
#
loop_
_entity.id
_entity.type
_entity.pdbx_description
1 polymer ?
#
loop_
_entity_poly.entity_id
_entity_poly.type
_entity_poly.pdbx_seq_one_letter_code
_entity_poly.pdbx_strand_id
1 'polypeptide(L)'
;MMYQFESGLPISIESLLSHQKIESDRIEFKEGWNPDPIYRSICAFANDFDNIGGGYIIIGVKEKDGEAVRPVTGLSSADIARIEKNRIMVYNCGGPDRSIRLEDLRDGTAVSGRYSNHRLGDFLKEMDLAEGRSTGLSLIHRELARNGSPRL
;
A
#
# COMPACT_ATOMS: atom_id res chain seq x y z
N MET A 1 -20.11 -14.87 -14.83
CA MET A 1 -20.69 -13.94 -13.83
C MET A 1 -20.05 -12.58 -14.07
N MET A 2 -20.79 -11.62 -14.64
CA MET A 2 -20.26 -10.27 -14.87
C MET A 2 -20.33 -9.51 -13.55
N TYR A 3 -19.19 -9.04 -13.04
CA TYR A 3 -19.18 -8.08 -11.95
C TYR A 3 -19.60 -6.72 -12.50
N GLN A 4 -20.85 -6.30 -12.24
CA GLN A 4 -21.21 -4.90 -12.39
C GLN A 4 -20.58 -4.13 -11.21
N PHE A 5 -19.52 -3.38 -11.51
CA PHE A 5 -19.01 -2.35 -10.61
C PHE A 5 -19.80 -1.06 -10.89
N GLU A 6 -20.62 -0.61 -9.95
CA GLU A 6 -20.99 0.80 -9.91
C GLU A 6 -19.73 1.60 -9.57
N SER A 7 -19.31 2.48 -10.48
CA SER A 7 -18.08 3.25 -10.30
C SER A 7 -18.31 4.33 -9.23
N GLY A 8 -17.87 4.06 -8.00
CA GLY A 8 -17.77 5.07 -6.93
C GLY A 8 -16.63 6.07 -7.13
N LEU A 9 -16.13 6.23 -8.36
CA LEU A 9 -15.04 7.14 -8.68
C LEU A 9 -15.62 8.53 -9.00
N PRO A 10 -15.08 9.62 -8.41
CA PRO A 10 -15.51 10.98 -8.72
C PRO A 10 -15.17 11.42 -10.14
N ILE A 11 -14.33 10.66 -10.86
CA ILE A 11 -13.86 10.95 -12.22
C ILE A 11 -14.08 9.71 -13.09
N SER A 12 -14.51 9.92 -14.34
CA SER A 12 -14.74 8.81 -15.27
C SER A 12 -13.43 8.17 -15.71
N ILE A 13 -13.44 6.85 -15.91
CA ILE A 13 -12.26 6.10 -16.36
C ILE A 13 -11.73 6.61 -17.71
N GLU A 14 -12.61 7.05 -18.61
CA GLU A 14 -12.20 7.61 -19.90
C GLU A 14 -11.47 8.96 -19.76
N SER A 15 -11.82 9.77 -18.75
CA SER A 15 -11.06 11.00 -18.45
C SER A 15 -9.67 10.69 -17.89
N LEU A 16 -9.54 9.60 -17.13
CA LEU A 16 -8.24 9.15 -16.63
C LEU A 16 -7.35 8.60 -17.75
N LEU A 17 -7.91 7.81 -18.65
CA LEU A 17 -7.17 7.20 -19.76
C LEU A 17 -6.78 8.19 -20.87
N SER A 18 -7.43 9.36 -20.94
CA SER A 18 -7.17 10.38 -21.96
C SER A 18 -6.33 11.57 -21.49
N HIS A 19 -5.88 11.59 -20.21
CA HIS A 19 -5.11 12.69 -19.60
C HIS A 19 -5.76 14.10 -19.67
N GLN A 20 -7.01 14.22 -20.11
CA GLN A 20 -7.59 15.53 -20.42
C GLN A 20 -8.05 16.35 -19.21
N LYS A 21 -8.09 15.77 -18.00
CA LYS A 21 -8.68 16.42 -16.81
C LYS A 21 -7.86 16.36 -15.53
N ILE A 22 -6.81 15.56 -15.48
CA ILE A 22 -5.97 15.41 -14.29
C ILE A 22 -4.53 15.66 -14.72
N GLU A 23 -3.78 16.37 -13.88
CA GLU A 23 -2.33 16.51 -14.03
C GLU A 23 -1.69 15.13 -14.16
N SER A 24 -0.86 14.92 -15.19
CA SER A 24 -0.22 13.64 -15.52
C SER A 24 0.47 13.01 -14.31
N ASP A 25 1.01 13.83 -13.43
CA ASP A 25 1.83 13.43 -12.29
C ASP A 25 1.01 12.71 -11.21
N ARG A 26 -0.32 12.71 -11.33
CA ARG A 26 -1.25 12.01 -10.44
C ARG A 26 -1.80 10.71 -11.03
N ILE A 27 -1.38 10.31 -12.22
CA ILE A 27 -1.82 9.08 -12.87
C ILE A 27 -0.61 8.21 -13.17
N GLU A 28 -0.67 6.94 -12.78
CA GLU A 28 0.36 5.97 -13.12
C GLU A 28 -0.26 4.71 -13.75
N PHE A 29 0.27 4.28 -14.89
CA PHE A 29 -0.22 3.09 -15.58
C PHE A 29 0.67 1.88 -15.27
N LYS A 30 0.04 0.72 -15.16
CA LYS A 30 0.71 -0.58 -15.02
C LYS A 30 0.08 -1.57 -15.99
N GLU A 31 0.89 -2.22 -16.82
CA GLU A 31 0.38 -3.16 -17.82
C GLU A 31 -0.35 -4.36 -17.21
N GLY A 32 0.11 -4.84 -16.05
CA GLY A 32 -0.46 -6.01 -15.37
C GLY A 32 -0.32 -5.93 -13.87
N TRP A 33 -0.81 -6.97 -13.19
CA TRP A 33 -0.72 -7.08 -11.73
C TRP A 33 0.67 -7.53 -11.30
N ASN A 34 1.51 -6.57 -10.90
CA ASN A 34 2.79 -6.81 -10.25
C ASN A 34 2.83 -6.08 -8.89
N PRO A 35 2.72 -6.79 -7.77
CA PRO A 35 2.60 -6.18 -6.44
C PRO A 35 3.69 -5.15 -6.12
N ASP A 36 4.96 -5.49 -6.36
CA ASP A 36 6.10 -4.64 -5.96
C ASP A 36 6.07 -3.22 -6.55
N PRO A 37 6.00 -3.02 -7.89
CA PRO A 37 5.91 -1.69 -8.47
C PRO A 37 4.59 -0.99 -8.10
N ILE A 38 3.48 -1.72 -8.01
CA ILE A 38 2.18 -1.13 -7.62
C ILE A 38 2.26 -0.58 -6.19
N TYR A 39 2.81 -1.34 -5.25
CA TYR A 39 2.94 -0.90 -3.87
C TYR A 39 3.90 0.27 -3.71
N ARG A 40 4.96 0.34 -4.52
CA ARG A 40 5.82 1.53 -4.57
C ARG A 40 5.05 2.77 -5.01
N SER A 41 4.22 2.67 -6.05
CA SER A 41 3.34 3.76 -6.50
C SER A 41 2.33 4.17 -5.42
N ILE A 42 1.72 3.20 -4.73
CA ILE A 42 0.80 3.48 -3.61
C ILE A 42 1.54 4.25 -2.51
N CYS A 43 2.73 3.80 -2.10
CA CYS A 43 3.53 4.49 -1.10
C CYS A 43 3.92 5.91 -1.55
N ALA A 44 4.29 6.09 -2.82
CA ALA A 44 4.63 7.40 -3.36
C ALA A 44 3.43 8.38 -3.26
N PHE A 45 2.25 7.96 -3.73
CA PHE A 45 1.04 8.77 -3.64
C PHE A 45 0.56 8.99 -2.21
N ALA A 46 0.69 7.99 -1.33
CA ALA A 46 0.27 8.11 0.07
C ALA A 46 1.19 9.02 0.90
N ASN A 47 2.49 9.04 0.58
CA ASN A 47 3.45 9.93 1.24
C ASN A 47 3.25 11.40 0.85
N ASP A 48 2.64 11.65 -0.32
CA ASP A 48 2.20 12.96 -0.79
C ASP A 48 3.28 14.06 -0.66
N PHE A 49 4.54 13.74 -0.96
CA PHE A 49 5.67 14.65 -0.78
C PHE A 49 5.49 15.99 -1.50
N ASP A 50 4.84 15.95 -2.67
CA ASP A 50 4.57 17.13 -3.49
C ASP A 50 3.25 17.83 -3.10
N ASN A 51 2.55 17.38 -2.05
CA ASN A 51 1.25 17.87 -1.59
C ASN A 51 0.17 17.88 -2.69
N ILE A 52 0.18 16.87 -3.55
CA ILE A 52 -0.74 16.68 -4.67
C ILE A 52 -2.06 16.02 -4.24
N GLY A 53 -2.16 15.54 -3.00
CA GLY A 53 -3.34 14.88 -2.45
C GLY A 53 -3.54 13.46 -3.00
N GLY A 54 -2.45 12.76 -3.33
CA GLY A 54 -2.45 11.39 -3.86
C GLY A 54 -2.75 11.29 -5.37
N GLY A 55 -3.09 10.08 -5.84
CA GLY A 55 -3.22 9.79 -7.27
C GLY A 55 -4.01 8.52 -7.61
N TYR A 56 -4.06 8.23 -8.91
CA TYR A 56 -4.73 7.07 -9.51
C TYR A 56 -3.70 6.11 -10.09
N ILE A 57 -3.82 4.83 -9.74
CA ILE A 57 -3.04 3.76 -10.39
C ILE A 57 -3.99 2.95 -11.25
N ILE A 58 -3.70 2.85 -12.54
CA ILE A 58 -4.57 2.18 -13.52
C ILE A 58 -3.83 0.95 -14.02
N ILE A 59 -4.38 -0.21 -13.65
CA ILE A 59 -3.75 -1.51 -13.89
C ILE A 59 -4.45 -2.21 -15.05
N GLY A 60 -3.69 -2.87 -15.92
CA GLY A 60 -4.16 -3.44 -17.17
C GLY A 60 -3.97 -2.51 -18.37
N VAL A 61 -3.08 -1.51 -18.26
CA VAL A 61 -2.89 -0.49 -19.29
C VAL A 61 -1.41 -0.33 -19.59
N LYS A 62 -1.04 -0.49 -20.86
CA LYS A 62 0.30 -0.17 -21.35
C LYS A 62 0.46 1.33 -21.46
N GLU A 63 1.65 1.81 -21.14
CA GLU A 63 2.02 3.21 -21.28
C GLU A 63 3.05 3.35 -22.42
N LYS A 64 2.92 4.42 -23.20
CA LYS A 64 3.92 4.85 -24.17
C LYS A 64 3.98 6.38 -24.17
N ASP A 65 5.17 6.93 -23.92
CA ASP A 65 5.40 8.38 -23.92
C ASP A 65 4.46 9.15 -22.96
N GLY A 66 4.12 8.57 -21.80
CA GLY A 66 3.19 9.14 -20.83
C GLY A 66 1.71 8.92 -21.14
N GLU A 67 1.37 8.30 -22.27
CA GLU A 67 -0.01 8.08 -22.69
C GLU A 67 -0.43 6.60 -22.61
N ALA A 68 -1.69 6.38 -22.27
CA ALA A 68 -2.29 5.05 -22.26
C ALA A 68 -2.43 4.50 -23.69
N VAL A 69 -1.78 3.37 -23.96
CA VAL A 69 -1.92 2.66 -25.23
C VAL A 69 -3.28 1.97 -25.30
N ARG A 70 -3.97 2.17 -26.44
CA ARG A 70 -5.25 1.51 -26.75
C ARG A 70 -5.05 0.42 -27.83
N PRO A 71 -5.84 -0.68 -27.79
CA PRO A 71 -6.80 -1.03 -26.75
C PRO A 71 -6.11 -1.37 -25.42
N VAL A 72 -6.80 -1.17 -24.31
CA VAL A 72 -6.24 -1.50 -22.98
C VAL A 72 -6.02 -3.01 -22.88
N THR A 73 -4.90 -3.43 -22.28
CA THR A 73 -4.54 -4.84 -22.11
C THR A 73 -5.55 -5.58 -21.23
N GLY A 74 -6.10 -4.89 -20.23
CA GLY A 74 -6.95 -5.46 -19.19
C GLY A 74 -6.19 -6.34 -18.21
N LEU A 75 -6.92 -7.00 -17.32
CA LEU A 75 -6.40 -7.96 -16.36
C LEU A 75 -7.07 -9.32 -16.54
N SER A 76 -6.32 -10.40 -16.34
CA SER A 76 -6.90 -11.73 -16.33
C SER A 76 -7.73 -11.95 -15.05
N SER A 77 -8.67 -12.90 -15.06
CA SER A 77 -9.39 -13.27 -13.84
C SER A 77 -8.46 -13.77 -12.73
N ALA A 78 -7.33 -14.37 -13.09
CA ALA A 78 -6.31 -14.79 -12.13
C ALA A 78 -5.60 -13.59 -11.47
N ASP A 79 -5.36 -12.51 -12.21
CA ASP A 79 -4.77 -11.29 -11.67
C ASP A 79 -5.72 -10.58 -10.71
N ILE A 80 -7.01 -10.50 -11.07
CA ILE A 80 -8.04 -9.91 -10.21
C ILE A 80 -8.19 -10.73 -8.91
N ALA A 81 -8.12 -12.06 -8.99
CA ALA A 81 -8.21 -12.92 -7.82
C ALA A 81 -7.06 -12.72 -6.81
N ARG A 82 -5.92 -12.16 -7.24
CA ARG A 82 -4.77 -11.82 -6.37
C ARG A 82 -4.95 -10.48 -5.64
N ILE A 83 -5.98 -9.70 -5.97
CA ILE A 83 -6.27 -8.43 -5.32
C ILE A 83 -7.07 -8.69 -4.05
N GLU A 84 -6.40 -8.57 -2.90
CA GLU A 84 -6.99 -8.86 -1.59
C GLU A 84 -7.86 -7.71 -1.08
N LYS A 85 -9.19 -7.90 -1.05
CA LYS A 85 -10.16 -6.86 -0.64
C LYS A 85 -10.26 -6.64 0.88
N ASN A 86 -9.88 -7.65 1.67
CA ASN A 86 -10.05 -7.64 3.13
C ASN A 86 -8.70 -7.62 3.86
N ARG A 87 -7.69 -6.99 3.27
CA ARG A 87 -6.32 -6.95 3.80
C ARG A 87 -5.82 -5.52 3.85
N ILE A 88 -5.22 -5.15 4.98
CA ILE A 88 -4.37 -3.97 5.09
C ILE A 88 -2.92 -4.44 4.97
N MET A 89 -2.13 -3.77 4.14
CA MET A 89 -0.71 -4.05 4.00
C MET A 89 0.10 -2.83 4.38
N VAL A 90 1.01 -3.01 5.33
CA VAL A 90 2.01 -1.99 5.71
C VAL A 90 3.33 -2.40 5.10
N TYR A 91 3.87 -1.57 4.21
CA TYR A 91 5.13 -1.84 3.52
C TYR A 91 6.22 -0.88 4.00
N ASN A 92 7.36 -1.43 4.43
CA ASN A 92 8.52 -0.66 4.89
C ASN A 92 9.79 -1.15 4.19
N CYS A 93 10.42 -0.29 3.38
CA CYS A 93 11.63 -0.59 2.62
C CYS A 93 12.89 -0.79 3.49
N GLY A 94 12.91 -0.25 4.72
CA GLY A 94 14.10 -0.26 5.58
C GLY A 94 14.36 -1.61 6.27
N GLY A 95 13.36 -2.48 6.33
CA GLY A 95 13.43 -3.76 7.03
C GLY A 95 13.60 -3.60 8.56
N PRO A 96 13.55 -4.72 9.30
CA PRO A 96 13.77 -4.72 10.74
C PRO A 96 15.24 -4.49 11.10
N ASP A 97 15.50 -4.01 12.32
CA ASP A 97 16.85 -3.96 12.87
C ASP A 97 17.52 -5.35 12.82
N ARG A 98 18.84 -5.39 12.60
CA ARG A 98 19.59 -6.65 12.43
C ARG A 98 19.54 -7.57 13.64
N SER A 99 19.28 -7.03 14.83
CA SER A 99 19.13 -7.82 16.06
C SER A 99 17.78 -8.54 16.17
N ILE A 100 16.81 -8.20 15.33
CA ILE A 100 15.48 -8.79 15.34
C ILE A 100 15.46 -10.00 14.41
N ARG A 101 15.14 -11.17 14.96
CA ARG A 101 14.98 -12.39 14.17
C ARG A 101 13.61 -12.41 13.50
N LEU A 102 13.55 -13.02 12.32
CA LEU A 102 12.29 -13.16 11.58
C LEU A 102 11.26 -14.01 12.34
N GLU A 103 11.71 -15.00 13.11
CA GLU A 103 10.85 -15.81 13.98
C GLU A 103 10.16 -14.95 15.05
N ASP A 104 10.90 -14.07 15.72
CA ASP A 104 10.34 -13.18 16.75
C ASP A 104 9.33 -12.19 16.16
N LEU A 105 9.52 -11.75 14.90
CA LEU A 105 8.55 -10.91 14.19
C LEU A 105 7.26 -11.66 13.90
N ARG A 106 7.36 -12.88 13.37
CA ARG A 106 6.21 -13.75 13.08
C ARG A 106 5.45 -14.11 14.35
N ASP A 107 6.18 -14.27 15.45
CA ASP A 107 5.57 -14.61 16.72
C ASP A 107 5.00 -13.39 17.46
N GLY A 108 5.32 -12.18 17.02
CA GLY A 108 4.93 -10.94 17.67
C GLY A 108 5.70 -10.66 18.95
N THR A 109 6.79 -11.37 19.19
CA THR A 109 7.66 -11.31 20.37
C THR A 109 8.93 -10.50 20.12
N ALA A 110 9.10 -9.95 18.91
CA ALA A 110 10.22 -9.10 18.55
C ALA A 110 10.30 -7.89 19.49
N VAL A 111 11.40 -7.81 20.24
CA VAL A 111 11.72 -6.67 21.09
C VAL A 111 12.90 -5.93 20.48
N SER A 112 12.69 -4.68 20.10
CA SER A 112 13.79 -3.75 19.88
C SER A 112 13.92 -2.83 21.08
N GLY A 113 15.14 -2.71 21.62
CA GLY A 113 15.44 -1.72 22.65
C GLY A 113 15.67 -0.31 22.09
N ARG A 114 15.67 -0.15 20.76
CA ARG A 114 16.00 1.12 20.09
C ARG A 114 15.11 1.36 18.87
N TYR A 115 14.65 2.61 18.72
CA TYR A 115 14.06 3.06 17.47
C TYR A 115 15.17 3.26 16.43
N SER A 116 14.97 2.81 15.19
CA SER A 116 15.93 3.07 14.09
C SER A 116 16.17 4.57 13.91
N ASN A 117 15.13 5.39 14.12
CA ASN A 117 15.24 6.83 14.25
C ASN A 117 14.80 7.24 15.68
N HIS A 118 15.78 7.43 16.57
CA HIS A 118 15.52 7.80 17.96
C HIS A 118 14.72 9.10 18.08
N ARG A 119 15.04 10.13 17.30
CA ARG A 119 14.36 11.43 17.35
C ARG A 119 12.87 11.30 17.06
N LEU A 120 12.53 10.56 16.00
CA LEU A 120 11.13 10.33 15.62
C LEU A 120 10.42 9.48 16.67
N GLY A 121 11.07 8.41 17.15
CA GLY A 121 10.47 7.53 18.16
C GLY A 121 10.23 8.22 19.49
N ASP A 122 11.16 9.05 19.95
CA ASP A 122 11.02 9.84 21.18
C ASP A 122 9.91 10.88 21.02
N PHE A 123 9.86 11.58 19.88
CA PHE A 123 8.79 12.52 19.56
C PHE A 123 7.40 11.87 19.56
N LEU A 124 7.23 10.72 18.89
CA LEU A 124 5.94 10.00 18.87
C LEU A 124 5.53 9.50 20.26
N LYS A 125 6.50 9.16 21.10
CA LYS A 125 6.25 8.77 22.50
C LYS A 125 5.81 9.96 23.35
N GLU A 126 6.42 11.14 23.16
CA GLU A 126 5.99 12.38 23.83
C GLU A 126 4.55 12.78 23.46
N MET A 127 4.10 12.42 22.24
CA MET A 127 2.73 12.64 21.78
C MET A 127 1.73 11.54 22.19
N ASP A 128 2.14 10.55 23.00
CA ASP A 128 1.33 9.38 23.36
C ASP A 128 0.84 8.56 22.14
N LEU A 129 1.58 8.60 21.02
CA LEU A 129 1.28 7.86 19.79
C LEU A 129 2.08 6.55 19.66
N ALA A 130 3.12 6.36 20.49
CA ALA A 130 3.97 5.17 20.48
C ALA A 130 4.45 4.78 21.88
N GLU A 131 4.59 3.47 22.12
CA GLU A 131 5.13 2.93 23.37
C GLU A 131 6.58 2.44 23.20
N GLY A 132 7.46 2.78 24.15
CA GLY A 132 8.87 2.36 24.15
C GLY A 132 9.13 0.90 24.55
N ARG A 133 8.12 0.02 24.50
CA ARG A 133 8.21 -1.37 24.98
C ARG A 133 8.10 -2.41 23.87
N SER A 134 8.10 -1.99 22.59
CA SER A 134 7.93 -2.90 21.43
C SER A 134 6.67 -3.78 21.52
N THR A 135 5.59 -3.27 22.12
CA THR A 135 4.33 -4.00 22.34
C THR A 135 3.44 -4.06 21.10
N GLY A 136 3.68 -3.23 20.10
CA GLY A 136 2.81 -3.05 18.92
C GLY A 136 2.49 -4.35 18.18
N LEU A 137 3.48 -5.18 17.88
CA LEU A 137 3.24 -6.46 17.17
C LEU A 137 2.39 -7.43 18.00
N SER A 138 2.71 -7.59 19.28
CA SER A 138 1.89 -8.41 20.20
C SER A 138 0.43 -7.93 20.26
N LEU A 139 0.21 -6.60 20.28
CA LEU A 139 -1.14 -6.02 20.26
C LEU A 139 -1.87 -6.34 18.95
N ILE A 140 -1.19 -6.22 17.80
CA ILE A 140 -1.76 -6.56 16.50
C ILE A 140 -2.17 -8.03 16.46
N HIS A 141 -1.29 -8.97 16.85
CA HIS A 141 -1.64 -10.39 16.91
C HIS A 141 -2.83 -10.66 17.83
N ARG A 142 -2.90 -9.98 18.98
CA ARG A 142 -4.02 -10.13 19.92
C ARG A 142 -5.35 -9.68 19.30
N GLU A 143 -5.38 -8.52 18.66
CA GLU A 143 -6.61 -8.00 18.04
C GLU A 143 -7.02 -8.81 16.79
N LEU A 144 -6.04 -9.28 15.99
CA LEU A 144 -6.31 -10.23 14.89
C LEU A 144 -6.91 -11.54 15.41
N ALA A 145 -6.40 -12.09 16.52
CA ALA A 145 -6.99 -13.28 17.11
C ALA A 145 -8.42 -13.02 17.63
N ARG A 146 -8.65 -11.87 18.27
CA ARG A 146 -9.97 -11.48 18.79
C ARG A 146 -11.03 -11.30 17.72
N ASN A 147 -10.66 -10.78 16.55
CA ASN A 147 -11.59 -10.57 15.44
C ASN A 147 -11.66 -11.78 14.48
N GLY A 148 -10.97 -12.89 14.78
CA GLY A 148 -10.96 -14.10 13.97
C GLY A 148 -10.15 -13.99 12.67
N SER A 149 -9.31 -12.96 12.54
CA SER A 149 -8.44 -12.80 11.37
C SER A 149 -7.25 -13.78 11.41
N PRO A 150 -6.68 -14.11 10.25
CA PRO A 150 -5.43 -14.85 10.18
C PRO A 150 -4.29 -14.14 10.92
N ARG A 151 -3.32 -14.92 11.39
CA ARG A 151 -2.07 -14.39 11.95
C ARG A 151 -1.27 -13.67 10.86
N LEU A 152 -0.50 -12.64 11.26
CA LEU A 152 0.52 -12.00 10.40
C LEU A 152 1.54 -13.02 9.86
#